data_AF-A0A970ZM05-F1
#
_entry.id   AF-A0A970ZM05-F1
#
_cell.length_a   1.000
_cell.length_b   1.000
_cell.length_c   1.000
_cell.angle_alpha   90.00
_cell.angle_beta   90.00
_cell.angle_gamma   90.00
#
_symmetry.space_group_name_H-M   'P 1'
#
loop_
_entity.id
_entity.type
_entity.pdbx_description
1 polymer ?
#
loop_
_entity_poly.entity_id
_entity_poly.type
_entity_poly.pdbx_seq_one_letter_code
_entity_poly.pdbx_strand_id
1 'polypeptide(L)'
;MRRWMVVICFLVLSTAAAAAVKAAVQFDVSKAVLTGYRLNAKDAAGLEATVAADANDLLARTKLLAYYFKRQDGSAAVRENRLKHVLWVIRHRPESGIAGLPECRLDPFDSKEGYAQASQLWREQVQSHPRSIPVLHNAANFFRTADPELALRYMEQVQSLEPANPRWADQLAALYRLHGRRPVESLAQYETAHSADNCDLTRFFRLPELARAAFEAGELEKAQQFSDQLLSAGKRYPTNWHFGNAVHYANNMIGLIALRKGQIEEAKQSLLRAGATPGSPQLDTAGPSMGLAKELLEKGEQDIVLQYLKLCRRFWTGHDGKLDDWTRQVKAGAIPEFGSDLM
;
A
#
# COMPACT_ATOMS: atom_id res chain seq x y z
N MET A 1 48.40 33.67 47.56
CA MET A 1 47.07 33.54 48.21
C MET A 1 46.05 34.09 47.23
N ARG A 2 44.96 33.47 46.75
CA ARG A 2 44.24 32.22 47.05
C ARG A 2 43.70 31.68 45.71
N ARG A 3 43.72 30.35 45.57
CA ARG A 3 43.13 29.55 44.49
C ARG A 3 41.60 29.67 44.53
N TRP A 4 40.96 29.81 43.37
CA TRP A 4 39.51 29.60 43.23
C TRP A 4 39.25 28.17 42.78
N MET A 5 38.37 27.49 43.52
CA MET A 5 37.99 26.08 43.36
C MET A 5 37.10 25.89 42.14
N VAL A 6 37.47 24.93 41.27
CA VAL A 6 36.59 24.34 40.27
C VAL A 6 35.66 23.36 40.98
N VAL A 7 34.37 23.67 41.04
CA VAL A 7 33.34 22.72 41.49
C VAL A 7 32.91 21.89 40.29
N ILE A 8 33.36 20.63 40.25
CA ILE A 8 32.89 19.61 39.30
C ILE A 8 31.57 19.06 39.86
N CYS A 9 30.44 19.50 39.30
CA CYS A 9 29.15 18.84 39.54
C CYS A 9 29.11 17.55 38.74
N PHE A 10 29.33 16.41 39.40
CA PHE A 10 28.90 15.11 38.92
C PHE A 10 27.37 15.09 38.90
N LEU A 11 26.77 15.20 37.72
CA LEU A 11 25.37 14.82 37.50
C LEU A 11 25.27 13.31 37.70
N VAL A 12 24.82 12.92 38.89
CA VAL A 12 24.30 11.58 39.17
C VAL A 12 23.08 11.42 38.27
N LEU A 13 23.27 10.78 37.12
CA LEU A 13 22.20 10.18 36.34
C LEU A 13 21.46 9.21 37.27
N SER A 14 20.33 9.66 37.80
CA SER A 14 19.44 8.79 38.57
C SER A 14 19.05 7.60 37.70
N THR A 15 19.15 6.42 38.27
CA THR A 15 18.85 5.12 37.67
C THR A 15 17.41 5.02 37.11
N ALA A 16 16.55 5.99 37.39
CA ALA A 16 15.20 6.13 36.82
C ALA A 16 15.20 6.52 35.33
N ALA A 17 16.14 7.35 34.86
CA ALA A 17 16.22 7.73 33.44
C ALA A 17 16.71 6.56 32.56
N ALA A 18 17.58 5.71 33.10
CA ALA A 18 18.03 4.49 32.43
C ALA A 18 16.96 3.37 32.46
N ALA A 19 16.06 3.35 33.45
CA ALA A 19 14.93 2.43 33.52
C ALA A 19 13.82 2.79 32.50
N ALA A 20 13.58 4.09 32.25
CA ALA A 20 12.62 4.55 31.24
C ALA A 20 13.08 4.30 29.79
N VAL A 21 14.39 4.19 29.55
CA VAL A 21 14.97 3.89 28.23
C VAL A 21 15.03 2.38 27.94
N LYS A 22 14.73 1.51 28.92
CA LYS A 22 14.99 0.05 28.83
C LYS A 22 13.75 -0.86 28.88
N ALA A 23 12.54 -0.36 28.63
CA ALA A 23 11.37 -1.23 28.42
C ALA A 23 10.28 -0.62 27.52
N ALA A 24 10.63 0.00 26.40
CA ALA A 24 9.76 -0.08 25.24
C ALA A 24 10.03 -1.43 24.58
N VAL A 25 9.42 -2.52 25.09
CA VAL A 25 9.24 -3.70 24.26
C VAL A 25 8.26 -3.25 23.17
N GLN A 26 8.80 -2.70 22.10
CA GLN A 26 8.05 -2.38 20.90
C GLN A 26 7.66 -3.73 20.31
N PHE A 27 6.42 -4.15 20.59
CA PHE A 27 5.92 -5.43 20.12
C PHE A 27 5.84 -5.42 18.59
N ASP A 28 5.92 -6.61 18.00
CA ASP A 28 5.70 -6.78 16.56
C ASP A 28 4.22 -6.50 16.25
N VAL A 29 3.96 -5.33 15.67
CA VAL A 29 2.62 -4.85 15.31
C VAL A 29 1.95 -5.80 14.33
N SER A 30 2.68 -6.29 13.33
CA SER A 30 2.16 -7.22 12.32
C SER A 30 1.73 -8.53 12.96
N LYS A 31 2.55 -9.08 13.84
CA LYS A 31 2.21 -10.29 14.61
C LYS A 31 1.01 -10.06 15.53
N ALA A 32 0.92 -8.89 16.16
CA ALA A 32 -0.22 -8.55 17.01
C ALA A 32 -1.53 -8.46 16.21
N VAL A 33 -1.52 -7.82 15.04
CA VAL A 33 -2.68 -7.75 14.13
C VAL A 33 -3.11 -9.14 13.68
N LEU A 34 -2.16 -9.96 13.19
CA LEU A 34 -2.45 -11.34 12.77
C LEU A 34 -3.02 -12.20 13.90
N THR A 35 -2.55 -11.97 15.13
CA THR A 35 -3.11 -12.62 16.33
C THR A 35 -4.53 -12.12 16.60
N GLY A 36 -4.75 -10.81 16.54
CA GLY A 36 -6.06 -10.17 16.73
C GLY A 36 -7.14 -10.71 15.77
N TYR A 37 -6.79 -10.89 14.50
CA TYR A 37 -7.67 -11.50 13.50
C TYR A 37 -8.12 -12.94 13.82
N ARG A 38 -7.43 -13.63 14.73
CA ARG A 38 -7.70 -15.01 15.12
C ARG A 38 -8.37 -15.14 16.49
N LEU A 39 -8.57 -14.03 17.21
CA LEU A 39 -9.21 -14.07 18.52
C LEU A 39 -10.68 -14.52 18.45
N ASN A 40 -11.12 -15.22 19.49
CA ASN A 40 -12.53 -15.47 19.77
C ASN A 40 -13.09 -14.40 20.74
N ALA A 41 -14.39 -14.44 21.01
CA ALA A 41 -15.06 -13.45 21.86
C ALA A 41 -14.59 -13.46 23.33
N LYS A 42 -14.25 -14.64 23.87
CA LYS A 42 -13.76 -14.77 25.25
C LYS A 42 -12.39 -14.12 25.41
N ASP A 43 -11.49 -14.36 24.46
CA ASP A 43 -10.15 -13.77 24.48
C ASP A 43 -10.21 -12.25 24.25
N ALA A 44 -11.10 -11.78 23.37
CA ALA A 44 -11.35 -10.36 23.20
C ALA A 44 -11.86 -9.70 24.50
N ALA A 45 -12.84 -10.30 25.18
CA ALA A 45 -13.32 -9.78 26.47
C ALA A 45 -12.22 -9.75 27.54
N GLY A 46 -11.31 -10.75 27.55
CA GLY A 46 -10.13 -10.74 28.40
C GLY A 46 -9.20 -9.55 28.12
N LEU A 47 -8.95 -9.25 26.84
CA LEU A 47 -8.13 -8.11 26.44
C LEU A 47 -8.82 -6.76 26.72
N GLU A 48 -10.15 -6.69 26.65
CA GLU A 48 -10.89 -5.48 27.07
C GLU A 48 -10.66 -5.20 28.56
N ALA A 49 -10.68 -6.24 29.40
CA ALA A 49 -10.34 -6.10 30.81
C ALA A 49 -8.88 -5.67 31.01
N THR A 50 -7.95 -6.17 30.19
CA THR A 50 -6.55 -5.72 30.21
C THR A 50 -6.43 -4.23 29.87
N VAL A 51 -7.09 -3.77 28.81
CA VAL A 51 -7.06 -2.35 28.40
C VAL A 51 -7.80 -1.45 29.39
N ALA A 52 -8.83 -1.96 30.07
CA ALA A 52 -9.50 -1.23 31.15
C ALA A 52 -8.60 -1.05 32.39
N ALA A 53 -7.76 -2.04 32.69
CA ALA A 53 -6.78 -1.97 33.79
C ALA A 53 -5.55 -1.11 33.43
N ASP A 54 -5.09 -1.19 32.18
CA ASP A 54 -4.03 -0.34 31.64
C ASP A 54 -4.40 0.18 30.25
N ALA A 55 -4.86 1.43 30.20
CA ALA A 55 -5.23 2.09 28.94
C ALA A 55 -4.06 2.18 27.95
N ASN A 56 -2.80 2.15 28.43
CA ASN A 56 -1.60 2.23 27.62
C ASN A 56 -1.10 0.87 27.12
N ASP A 57 -1.81 -0.24 27.38
CA ASP A 57 -1.48 -1.54 26.77
C ASP A 57 -1.80 -1.52 25.27
N LEU A 58 -0.83 -1.05 24.49
CA LEU A 58 -0.92 -0.95 23.05
C LEU A 58 -0.92 -2.32 22.35
N LEU A 59 -0.36 -3.36 22.98
CA LEU A 59 -0.37 -4.71 22.43
C LEU A 59 -1.79 -5.29 22.49
N ALA A 60 -2.45 -5.19 23.65
CA ALA A 60 -3.84 -5.61 23.82
C ALA A 60 -4.77 -4.80 22.91
N ARG A 61 -4.59 -3.47 22.86
CA ARG A 61 -5.38 -2.59 21.99
C ARG A 61 -5.22 -2.90 20.50
N THR A 62 -4.01 -3.20 20.05
CA THR A 62 -3.76 -3.57 18.64
C THR A 62 -4.48 -4.86 18.27
N LYS A 63 -4.45 -5.87 19.15
CA LYS A 63 -5.17 -7.13 18.95
C LYS A 63 -6.69 -6.92 18.91
N LEU A 64 -7.23 -6.08 19.79
CA LEU A 64 -8.65 -5.72 19.81
C LEU A 64 -9.09 -4.98 18.54
N LEU A 65 -8.31 -3.99 18.10
CA LEU A 65 -8.55 -3.25 16.85
C LEU A 65 -8.65 -4.21 15.66
N ALA A 66 -7.71 -5.16 15.54
CA ALA A 66 -7.75 -6.19 14.50
C ALA A 66 -8.95 -7.15 14.65
N TYR A 67 -9.26 -7.60 15.87
CA TYR A 67 -10.42 -8.46 16.15
C TYR A 67 -11.74 -7.83 15.68
N TYR A 68 -11.95 -6.55 16.01
CA TYR A 68 -13.15 -5.81 15.64
C TYR A 68 -13.17 -5.41 14.17
N PHE A 69 -12.04 -5.01 13.59
CA PHE A 69 -11.93 -4.66 12.16
C PHE A 69 -12.38 -5.82 11.27
N LYS A 70 -11.90 -7.04 11.55
CA LYS A 70 -12.32 -8.25 10.81
C LYS A 70 -13.82 -8.56 10.92
N ARG A 71 -14.51 -7.98 11.89
CA ARG A 71 -15.93 -8.23 12.19
C ARG A 71 -16.78 -6.98 12.06
N GLN A 72 -16.31 -5.95 11.35
CA GLN A 72 -16.97 -4.65 11.25
C GLN A 72 -18.37 -4.72 10.62
N ASP A 73 -18.60 -5.72 9.75
CA ASP A 73 -19.90 -6.02 9.14
C ASP A 73 -20.89 -6.71 10.12
N GLY A 74 -20.44 -6.95 11.36
CA GLY A 74 -21.25 -7.52 12.43
C GLY A 74 -22.18 -6.51 13.11
N SER A 75 -22.32 -6.65 14.43
CA SER A 75 -23.26 -5.84 15.21
C SER A 75 -22.79 -4.39 15.40
N ALA A 76 -23.73 -3.50 15.72
CA ALA A 76 -23.42 -2.11 16.09
C ALA A 76 -22.42 -2.03 17.26
N ALA A 77 -22.50 -2.97 18.21
CA ALA A 77 -21.57 -3.04 19.34
C ALA A 77 -20.11 -3.29 18.90
N VAL A 78 -19.88 -4.09 17.84
CA VAL A 78 -18.52 -4.29 17.30
C VAL A 78 -17.98 -2.99 16.72
N ARG A 79 -18.78 -2.27 15.95
CA ARG A 79 -18.39 -0.96 15.38
C ARG A 79 -18.14 0.07 16.48
N GLU A 80 -18.98 0.10 17.51
CA GLU A 80 -18.85 1.02 18.63
C GLU A 80 -17.58 0.74 19.47
N ASN A 81 -17.28 -0.53 19.78
CA ASN A 81 -16.06 -0.89 20.50
C ASN A 81 -14.81 -0.57 19.69
N ARG A 82 -14.83 -0.84 18.38
CA ARG A 82 -13.75 -0.42 17.49
C ARG A 82 -13.56 1.10 17.54
N LEU A 83 -14.64 1.86 17.38
CA LEU A 83 -14.62 3.33 17.41
C LEU A 83 -13.99 3.85 18.71
N LYS A 84 -14.35 3.28 19.87
CA LYS A 84 -13.75 3.64 21.16
C LYS A 84 -12.23 3.50 21.15
N HIS A 85 -11.69 2.39 20.62
CA HIS A 85 -10.24 2.20 20.54
C HIS A 85 -9.59 3.14 19.53
N VAL A 86 -10.20 3.37 18.36
CA VAL A 86 -9.68 4.28 17.35
C VAL A 86 -9.57 5.70 17.89
N LEU A 87 -10.65 6.24 18.47
CA LEU A 87 -10.66 7.58 19.05
C LEU A 87 -9.63 7.71 20.18
N TRP A 88 -9.47 6.66 21.00
CA TRP A 88 -8.45 6.66 22.05
C TRP A 88 -7.03 6.74 21.47
N VAL A 89 -6.72 5.96 20.42
CA VAL A 89 -5.40 5.97 19.78
C VAL A 89 -5.12 7.35 19.18
N ILE A 90 -6.05 7.94 18.44
CA ILE A 90 -5.86 9.26 17.83
C ILE A 90 -5.65 10.32 18.93
N ARG A 91 -6.39 10.25 20.04
CA ARG A 91 -6.28 11.25 21.11
C ARG A 91 -4.98 11.14 21.91
N HIS A 92 -4.51 9.94 22.21
CA HIS A 92 -3.43 9.75 23.19
C HIS A 92 -2.11 9.28 22.58
N ARG A 93 -2.14 8.65 21.41
CA ARG A 93 -0.99 8.03 20.73
C ARG A 93 -1.00 8.29 19.21
N PRO A 94 -1.23 9.53 18.74
CA PRO A 94 -1.34 9.85 17.32
C PRO A 94 -0.06 9.57 16.52
N GLU A 95 1.10 9.58 17.19
CA GLU A 95 2.42 9.29 16.64
C GLU A 95 2.72 7.79 16.52
N SER A 96 1.93 6.95 17.20
CA SER A 96 2.18 5.51 17.22
C SER A 96 1.95 4.89 15.84
N GLY A 97 2.75 3.86 15.49
CA GLY A 97 2.56 3.12 14.24
C GLY A 97 1.18 2.44 14.12
N ILE A 98 0.49 2.22 15.25
CA ILE A 98 -0.86 1.65 15.30
C ILE A 98 -1.88 2.63 14.73
N ALA A 99 -1.69 3.94 14.93
CA ALA A 99 -2.64 4.96 14.49
C ALA A 99 -2.75 5.06 12.95
N GLY A 100 -1.71 4.67 12.22
CA GLY A 100 -1.68 4.63 10.76
C GLY A 100 -2.16 3.31 10.13
N LEU A 101 -2.54 2.32 10.95
CA LEU A 101 -2.99 1.01 10.46
C LEU A 101 -4.38 1.08 9.80
N PRO A 102 -4.69 0.18 8.84
CA PRO A 102 -6.05 0.01 8.31
C PRO A 102 -7.09 -0.20 9.43
N GLU A 103 -6.73 -0.93 10.49
CA GLU A 103 -7.57 -1.19 11.65
C GLU A 103 -7.97 0.09 12.42
N CYS A 104 -7.26 1.21 12.22
CA CYS A 104 -7.57 2.51 12.79
C CYS A 104 -8.29 3.47 11.81
N ARG A 105 -8.46 3.10 10.54
CA ARG A 105 -9.16 3.93 9.55
C ARG A 105 -10.68 3.76 9.67
N LEU A 106 -11.42 4.86 9.66
CA LEU A 106 -12.88 4.84 9.60
C LEU A 106 -13.34 5.28 8.23
N ASP A 107 -14.39 4.66 7.71
CA ASP A 107 -15.06 5.09 6.49
C ASP A 107 -16.35 5.86 6.85
N PRO A 108 -16.61 7.02 6.23
CA PRO A 108 -17.87 7.75 6.43
C PRO A 108 -19.11 6.93 6.04
N PHE A 109 -18.98 5.92 5.17
CA PHE A 109 -20.05 4.99 4.82
C PHE A 109 -20.46 4.09 6.00
N ASP A 110 -19.49 3.66 6.81
CA ASP A 110 -19.73 2.76 7.95
C ASP A 110 -20.31 3.49 9.16
N SER A 111 -19.85 4.72 9.41
CA SER A 111 -20.34 5.59 10.48
C SER A 111 -19.98 7.04 10.21
N LYS A 112 -20.99 7.83 9.83
CA LYS A 112 -20.82 9.27 9.58
C LYS A 112 -20.37 10.02 10.83
N GLU A 113 -21.00 9.74 11.98
CA GLU A 113 -20.70 10.39 13.25
C GLU A 113 -19.33 9.97 13.79
N GLY A 114 -19.01 8.68 13.76
CA GLY A 114 -17.71 8.16 14.19
C GLY A 114 -16.57 8.69 13.34
N TYR A 115 -16.76 8.75 12.02
CA TYR A 115 -15.82 9.39 11.10
C TYR A 115 -15.64 10.87 11.44
N ALA A 116 -16.74 11.64 11.62
CA ALA A 116 -16.66 13.07 11.94
C ALA A 116 -15.87 13.33 13.23
N GLN A 117 -16.06 12.52 14.28
CA GLN A 117 -15.31 12.62 15.53
C GLN A 117 -13.81 12.36 15.34
N ALA A 118 -13.43 11.26 14.68
CA ALA A 118 -12.04 10.93 14.43
C ALA A 118 -11.36 11.95 13.50
N SER A 119 -12.10 12.44 12.50
CA SER A 119 -11.71 13.45 11.55
C SER A 119 -11.39 14.78 12.25
N GLN A 120 -12.21 15.21 13.22
CA GLN A 120 -11.92 16.38 14.04
C GLN A 120 -10.65 16.17 14.89
N LEU A 121 -10.54 15.03 15.59
CA LEU A 121 -9.38 14.73 16.42
C LEU A 121 -8.07 14.74 15.62
N TRP A 122 -8.05 14.18 14.41
CA TRP A 122 -6.85 14.22 13.56
C TRP A 122 -6.44 15.65 13.18
N ARG A 123 -7.40 16.53 12.88
CA ARG A 123 -7.10 17.94 12.58
C ARG A 123 -6.51 18.65 13.80
N GLU A 124 -7.06 18.41 14.99
CA GLU A 124 -6.54 18.93 16.26
C GLU A 124 -5.11 18.42 16.53
N GLN A 125 -4.86 17.13 16.29
CA GLN A 125 -3.53 16.53 16.46
C GLN A 125 -2.50 17.11 15.51
N VAL A 126 -2.85 17.31 14.23
CA VAL A 126 -1.96 17.94 13.26
C VAL A 126 -1.72 19.41 13.61
N GLN A 127 -2.73 20.14 14.08
CA GLN A 127 -2.56 21.53 14.53
C GLN A 127 -1.62 21.65 15.73
N SER A 128 -1.71 20.71 16.67
CA SER A 128 -0.86 20.68 17.88
C SER A 128 0.55 20.15 17.60
N HIS A 129 0.71 19.33 16.56
CA HIS A 129 1.98 18.69 16.19
C HIS A 129 2.32 18.90 14.70
N PRO A 130 2.40 20.15 14.21
CA PRO A 130 2.46 20.44 12.76
C PRO A 130 3.75 19.98 12.09
N ARG A 131 4.77 19.57 12.84
CA ARG A 131 6.04 19.06 12.31
C ARG A 131 6.31 17.61 12.70
N SER A 132 5.34 16.93 13.32
CA SER A 132 5.48 15.52 13.67
C SER A 132 5.18 14.65 12.45
N ILE A 133 6.24 14.13 11.84
CA ILE A 133 6.15 13.25 10.66
C ILE A 133 5.20 12.06 10.92
N PRO A 134 5.28 11.32 12.05
CA PRO A 134 4.34 10.23 12.31
C PRO A 134 2.88 10.70 12.40
N VAL A 135 2.60 11.84 13.02
CA VAL A 135 1.23 12.36 13.16
C VAL A 135 0.68 12.78 11.79
N LEU A 136 1.46 13.52 10.99
CA LEU A 136 1.08 13.92 9.65
C LEU A 136 0.84 12.70 8.74
N HIS A 137 1.75 11.72 8.78
CA HIS A 137 1.65 10.50 8.00
C HIS A 137 0.42 9.66 8.38
N ASN A 138 0.18 9.48 9.68
CA ASN A 138 -0.99 8.73 10.17
C ASN A 138 -2.30 9.47 9.83
N ALA A 139 -2.34 10.79 9.95
CA ALA A 139 -3.47 11.60 9.53
C ALA A 139 -3.73 11.47 8.02
N ALA A 140 -2.68 11.55 7.19
CA ALA A 140 -2.79 11.32 5.75
C ALA A 140 -3.37 9.94 5.43
N ASN A 141 -2.93 8.89 6.14
CA ASN A 141 -3.48 7.54 5.98
C ASN A 141 -4.95 7.42 6.37
N PHE A 142 -5.42 8.20 7.36
CA PHE A 142 -6.83 8.28 7.74
C PHE A 142 -7.67 8.97 6.64
N PHE A 143 -7.19 10.10 6.14
CA PHE A 143 -7.90 10.89 5.11
C PHE A 143 -7.77 10.34 3.68
N ARG A 144 -6.86 9.39 3.46
CA ARG A 144 -6.45 8.84 2.15
C ARG A 144 -7.58 8.65 1.13
N THR A 145 -8.75 8.17 1.56
CA THR A 145 -9.91 7.90 0.68
C THR A 145 -11.00 8.97 0.82
N ALA A 146 -11.32 9.37 2.05
CA ALA A 146 -12.46 10.24 2.34
C ALA A 146 -12.19 11.75 2.14
N ASP A 147 -10.93 12.19 2.24
CA ASP A 147 -10.51 13.58 1.98
C ASP A 147 -9.11 13.57 1.33
N PRO A 148 -9.04 13.24 0.03
CA PRO A 148 -7.77 13.02 -0.66
C PRO A 148 -6.90 14.27 -0.75
N GLU A 149 -7.51 15.45 -0.90
CA GLU A 149 -6.78 16.72 -0.95
C GLU A 149 -6.15 17.07 0.40
N LEU A 150 -6.78 16.72 1.52
CA LEU A 150 -6.15 16.86 2.83
C LEU A 150 -5.03 15.84 3.04
N ALA A 151 -5.23 14.59 2.61
CA ALA A 151 -4.20 13.56 2.68
C ALA A 151 -2.95 13.94 1.86
N LEU A 152 -3.13 14.47 0.65
CA LEU A 152 -2.05 14.96 -0.21
C LEU A 152 -1.29 16.10 0.47
N ARG A 153 -1.98 17.11 1.01
CA ARG A 153 -1.34 18.22 1.73
C ARG A 153 -0.49 17.75 2.91
N TYR A 154 -0.97 16.78 3.70
CA TYR A 154 -0.18 16.23 4.80
C TYR A 154 1.03 15.43 4.32
N MET A 155 0.91 14.67 3.23
CA MET A 155 2.04 13.94 2.64
C MET A 155 3.08 14.86 2.02
N GLU A 156 2.68 15.92 1.32
CA GLU A 156 3.57 16.99 0.84
C GLU A 156 4.32 17.63 2.01
N GLN A 157 3.64 17.86 3.14
CA GLN A 157 4.28 18.35 4.35
C GLN A 157 5.30 17.37 4.90
N VAL A 158 5.02 16.05 4.98
CA VAL A 158 6.05 15.10 5.45
C VAL A 158 7.23 15.03 4.48
N GLN A 159 6.99 15.07 3.17
CA GLN A 159 8.07 15.11 2.18
C GLN A 159 8.92 16.38 2.35
N SER A 160 8.32 17.54 2.61
CA SER A 160 9.07 18.78 2.85
C SER A 160 9.97 18.71 4.10
N LEU A 161 9.58 17.92 5.10
CA LEU A 161 10.35 17.73 6.33
C LEU A 161 11.52 16.75 6.14
N GLU A 162 11.38 15.78 5.23
CA GLU A 162 12.40 14.78 4.89
C GLU A 162 12.52 14.58 3.36
N PRO A 163 13.02 15.58 2.61
CA PRO A 163 12.99 15.56 1.14
C PRO A 163 13.86 14.45 0.53
N ALA A 164 14.88 13.98 1.25
CA ALA A 164 15.79 12.93 0.79
C ALA A 164 15.27 11.51 1.04
N ASN A 165 14.11 11.34 1.70
CA ASN A 165 13.59 10.02 2.03
C ASN A 165 12.71 9.49 0.88
N PRO A 166 13.17 8.48 0.10
CA PRO A 166 12.44 7.99 -1.08
C PRO A 166 11.07 7.41 -0.72
N ARG A 167 10.87 6.96 0.53
CA ARG A 167 9.59 6.43 1.01
C ARG A 167 8.47 7.45 0.91
N TRP A 168 8.75 8.72 1.15
CA TRP A 168 7.71 9.76 1.11
C TRP A 168 7.28 10.08 -0.31
N ALA A 169 8.26 10.13 -1.22
CA ALA A 169 8.00 10.27 -2.65
C ALA A 169 7.18 9.08 -3.19
N ASP A 170 7.52 7.85 -2.83
CA ASP A 170 6.73 6.65 -3.21
C ASP A 170 5.28 6.70 -2.74
N GLN A 171 5.05 7.10 -1.49
CA GLN A 171 3.70 7.16 -0.94
C GLN A 171 2.87 8.31 -1.51
N LEU A 172 3.51 9.45 -1.79
CA LEU A 172 2.85 10.57 -2.44
C LEU A 172 2.50 10.25 -3.90
N ALA A 173 3.39 9.56 -4.63
CA ALA A 173 3.11 9.05 -5.97
C ALA A 173 1.89 8.11 -5.99
N ALA A 174 1.88 7.12 -5.08
CA ALA A 174 0.75 6.19 -4.95
C ALA A 174 -0.57 6.91 -4.62
N LEU A 175 -0.51 7.99 -3.81
CA LEU A 175 -1.69 8.79 -3.48
C LEU A 175 -2.18 9.62 -4.69
N TYR A 176 -1.28 10.20 -5.48
CA TYR A 176 -1.63 10.88 -6.73
C TYR A 176 -2.31 9.94 -7.72
N ARG A 177 -1.76 8.73 -7.88
CA ARG A 177 -2.31 7.70 -8.79
C ARG A 177 -3.68 7.23 -8.33
N LEU A 178 -3.86 6.96 -7.03
CA LEU A 178 -5.12 6.44 -6.48
C LEU A 178 -6.32 7.34 -6.82
N HIS A 179 -6.12 8.66 -6.86
CA HIS A 179 -7.19 9.63 -7.13
C HIS A 179 -7.28 10.03 -8.61
N GLY A 180 -6.49 9.38 -9.49
CA GLY A 180 -6.68 9.35 -10.94
C GLY A 180 -6.60 10.69 -11.67
N ARG A 181 -6.11 11.75 -11.02
CA ARG A 181 -6.17 13.14 -11.53
C ARG A 181 -4.81 13.80 -11.70
N ARG A 182 -3.71 13.10 -11.38
CA ARG A 182 -2.36 13.69 -11.32
C ARG A 182 -1.27 12.70 -11.79
N PRO A 183 -1.38 12.15 -13.01
CA PRO A 183 -0.44 11.14 -13.50
C PRO A 183 0.99 11.71 -13.69
N VAL A 184 1.11 12.98 -14.09
CA VAL A 184 2.41 13.65 -14.25
C VAL A 184 3.11 13.82 -12.90
N GLU A 185 2.38 14.27 -11.87
CA GLU A 185 2.92 14.42 -10.52
C GLU A 185 3.24 13.07 -9.89
N SER A 186 2.41 12.05 -10.17
CA SER A 186 2.70 10.67 -9.75
C SER A 186 4.02 10.17 -10.35
N LEU A 187 4.24 10.36 -11.66
CA LEU A 187 5.48 9.98 -12.31
C LEU A 187 6.68 10.71 -11.70
N ALA A 188 6.60 12.03 -11.55
CA ALA A 188 7.68 12.83 -11.00
C ALA A 188 8.09 12.39 -9.58
N GLN A 189 7.12 11.99 -8.76
CA GLN A 189 7.36 11.48 -7.42
C GLN A 189 8.00 10.08 -7.44
N TYR A 190 7.55 9.17 -8.31
CA TYR A 190 8.24 7.88 -8.46
C TYR A 190 9.67 8.04 -9.00
N GLU A 191 9.91 8.97 -9.93
CA GLU A 191 11.26 9.28 -10.43
C GLU A 191 12.14 9.83 -9.30
N THR A 192 11.61 10.74 -8.48
CA THR A 192 12.30 11.27 -7.29
C THR A 192 12.68 10.15 -6.32
N ALA A 193 11.73 9.25 -6.01
CA ALA A 193 11.98 8.10 -5.16
C ALA A 193 13.05 7.18 -5.77
N HIS A 194 12.96 6.92 -7.07
CA HIS A 194 13.89 6.04 -7.78
C HIS A 194 15.32 6.57 -7.85
N SER A 195 15.48 7.89 -7.99
CA SER A 195 16.79 8.54 -8.02
C SER A 195 17.43 8.68 -6.63
N ALA A 196 16.63 8.89 -5.58
CA ALA A 196 17.12 9.03 -4.20
C ALA A 196 17.43 7.68 -3.52
N ASP A 197 16.92 6.58 -4.07
CA ASP A 197 17.08 5.25 -3.50
C ASP A 197 18.39 4.58 -3.95
N ASN A 198 19.19 4.14 -2.98
CA ASN A 198 20.49 3.50 -3.22
C ASN A 198 20.42 1.97 -3.23
N CYS A 199 19.24 1.38 -2.99
CA CYS A 199 19.08 -0.08 -3.01
C CYS A 199 18.55 -0.55 -4.37
N ASP A 200 19.36 -1.34 -5.08
CA ASP A 200 18.98 -1.93 -6.37
C ASP A 200 17.67 -2.73 -6.30
N LEU A 201 17.42 -3.40 -5.17
CA LEU A 201 16.26 -4.26 -4.99
C LEU A 201 14.96 -3.45 -4.84
N THR A 202 14.97 -2.37 -4.08
CA THR A 202 13.81 -1.48 -3.94
C THR A 202 13.56 -0.72 -5.24
N ARG A 203 14.63 -0.28 -5.94
CA ARG A 203 14.51 0.28 -7.29
C ARG A 203 13.88 -0.70 -8.26
N PHE A 204 14.28 -1.97 -8.23
CA PHE A 204 13.65 -3.04 -9.03
C PHE A 204 12.16 -3.19 -8.73
N PHE A 205 11.77 -3.21 -7.45
CA PHE A 205 10.37 -3.33 -7.06
C PHE A 205 9.50 -2.12 -7.47
N ARG A 206 10.10 -0.95 -7.69
CA ARG A 206 9.41 0.29 -8.10
C ARG A 206 9.19 0.38 -9.62
N LEU A 207 9.96 -0.35 -10.43
CA LEU A 207 9.91 -0.25 -11.89
C LEU A 207 8.51 -0.51 -12.51
N PRO A 208 7.67 -1.44 -12.01
CA PRO A 208 6.31 -1.60 -12.52
C PRO A 208 5.46 -0.32 -12.34
N GLU A 209 5.53 0.32 -11.18
CA GLU A 209 4.79 1.56 -10.89
C GLU A 209 5.31 2.74 -11.72
N LEU A 210 6.63 2.82 -11.96
CA LEU A 210 7.23 3.82 -12.86
C LEU A 210 6.73 3.66 -14.30
N ALA A 211 6.77 2.43 -14.83
CA ALA A 211 6.30 2.14 -16.18
C ALA A 211 4.82 2.49 -16.33
N ARG A 212 4.01 2.14 -15.32
CA ARG A 212 2.58 2.48 -15.26
C ARG A 212 2.34 3.99 -15.19
N ALA A 213 2.98 4.69 -14.26
CA ALA A 213 2.81 6.14 -14.09
C ALA A 213 3.27 6.90 -15.35
N ALA A 214 4.35 6.45 -16.00
CA ALA A 214 4.82 7.02 -17.26
C ALA A 214 3.79 6.84 -18.38
N PHE A 215 3.21 5.65 -18.50
CA PHE A 215 2.16 5.39 -19.49
C PHE A 215 0.90 6.22 -19.23
N GLU A 216 0.44 6.29 -17.98
CA GLU A 216 -0.71 7.10 -17.57
C GLU A 216 -0.47 8.61 -17.77
N ALA A 217 0.78 9.06 -17.69
CA ALA A 217 1.19 10.44 -17.99
C ALA A 217 1.37 10.73 -19.49
N GLY A 218 1.24 9.72 -20.36
CA GLY A 218 1.47 9.85 -21.81
C GLY A 218 2.95 9.81 -22.23
N GLU A 219 3.87 9.55 -21.30
CA GLU A 219 5.32 9.47 -21.51
C GLU A 219 5.71 8.07 -22.01
N LEU A 220 5.30 7.72 -23.23
CA LEU A 220 5.43 6.36 -23.78
C LEU A 220 6.89 5.89 -23.87
N GLU A 221 7.83 6.77 -24.18
CA GLU A 221 9.26 6.46 -24.25
C GLU A 221 9.81 6.09 -22.86
N LYS A 222 9.42 6.83 -21.82
CA LYS A 222 9.81 6.50 -20.44
C LYS A 222 9.17 5.20 -19.99
N ALA A 223 7.89 4.97 -20.31
CA ALA A 223 7.19 3.73 -19.99
C ALA A 223 7.89 2.52 -20.62
N GLN A 224 8.34 2.65 -21.88
CA GLN A 224 9.15 1.63 -22.55
C GLN A 224 10.48 1.40 -21.83
N GLN A 225 11.23 2.47 -21.54
CA GLN A 225 12.52 2.38 -20.84
C GLN A 225 12.39 1.69 -19.48
N PHE A 226 11.39 2.03 -18.67
CA PHE A 226 11.17 1.39 -17.37
C PHE A 226 10.76 -0.08 -17.52
N SER A 227 9.99 -0.42 -18.56
CA SER A 227 9.63 -1.82 -18.87
C SER A 227 10.86 -2.65 -19.26
N ASP A 228 11.76 -2.09 -20.08
CA ASP A 228 13.01 -2.76 -20.48
C ASP A 228 13.98 -2.92 -19.29
N GLN A 229 14.05 -1.91 -18.43
CA GLN A 229 14.78 -2.00 -17.16
C GLN A 229 14.19 -3.07 -16.23
N LEU A 230 12.85 -3.19 -16.18
CA LEU A 230 12.16 -4.19 -15.36
C LEU A 230 12.50 -5.61 -15.81
N LEU A 231 12.47 -5.89 -17.12
CA LEU A 231 12.90 -7.18 -17.67
C LEU A 231 14.37 -7.46 -17.39
N SER A 232 15.23 -6.46 -17.57
CA SER A 232 16.68 -6.59 -17.35
C SER A 232 17.01 -6.83 -15.88
N ALA A 233 16.35 -6.12 -14.97
CA ALA A 233 16.48 -6.30 -13.53
C ALA A 233 15.94 -7.66 -13.07
N GLY A 234 14.81 -8.10 -13.62
CA GLY A 234 14.26 -9.44 -13.33
C GLY A 234 15.25 -10.57 -13.65
N LYS A 235 15.95 -10.49 -14.78
CA LYS A 235 16.99 -11.48 -15.15
C LYS A 235 18.16 -11.55 -14.16
N ARG A 236 18.45 -10.47 -13.42
CA ARG A 236 19.46 -10.46 -12.35
C ARG A 236 18.99 -11.17 -11.08
N TYR A 237 17.67 -11.31 -10.89
CA TYR A 237 17.06 -11.88 -9.69
C TYR A 237 16.07 -13.01 -10.01
N PRO A 238 16.48 -14.08 -10.72
CA PRO A 238 15.56 -15.11 -11.23
C PRO A 238 14.85 -15.93 -10.15
N THR A 239 15.39 -15.98 -8.92
CA THR A 239 14.80 -16.68 -7.77
C THR A 239 13.98 -15.75 -6.86
N ASN A 240 13.94 -14.45 -7.15
CA ASN A 240 13.17 -13.50 -6.35
C ASN A 240 11.68 -13.62 -6.68
N TRP A 241 10.81 -13.52 -5.67
CA TRP A 241 9.36 -13.59 -5.82
C TRP A 241 8.81 -12.57 -6.84
N HIS A 242 9.49 -11.44 -7.02
CA HIS A 242 9.09 -10.37 -7.93
C HIS A 242 9.48 -10.64 -9.40
N PHE A 243 10.26 -11.68 -9.68
CA PHE A 243 10.67 -12.01 -11.06
C PHE A 243 9.47 -12.26 -11.98
N GLY A 244 8.46 -13.01 -11.52
CA GLY A 244 7.25 -13.24 -12.29
C GLY A 244 6.45 -11.96 -12.57
N ASN A 245 6.45 -11.02 -11.61
CA ASN A 245 5.86 -9.70 -11.80
C ASN A 245 6.61 -8.91 -12.88
N ALA A 246 7.94 -8.97 -12.88
CA ALA A 246 8.76 -8.29 -13.87
C ALA A 246 8.49 -8.79 -15.29
N VAL A 247 8.40 -10.12 -15.49
CA VAL A 247 8.06 -10.70 -16.80
C VAL A 247 6.65 -10.27 -17.22
N HIS A 248 5.70 -10.35 -16.30
CA HIS A 248 4.30 -10.08 -16.60
C HIS A 248 4.03 -8.61 -16.92
N TYR A 249 4.30 -7.70 -15.97
CA TYR A 249 3.94 -6.29 -16.08
C TYR A 249 4.74 -5.55 -17.15
N ALA A 250 6.03 -5.88 -17.35
CA ALA A 250 6.81 -5.25 -18.41
C ALA A 250 6.25 -5.59 -19.79
N ASN A 251 5.97 -6.88 -20.06
CA ASN A 251 5.43 -7.27 -21.37
C ASN A 251 4.00 -6.75 -21.58
N ASN A 252 3.18 -6.70 -20.54
CA ASN A 252 1.86 -6.09 -20.62
C ASN A 252 1.97 -4.61 -21.04
N MET A 253 2.85 -3.85 -20.37
CA MET A 253 3.10 -2.45 -20.68
C MET A 253 3.66 -2.24 -22.11
N ILE A 254 4.64 -3.04 -22.52
CA ILE A 254 5.20 -3.00 -23.89
C ILE A 254 4.10 -3.23 -24.92
N GLY A 255 3.19 -4.17 -24.68
CA GLY A 255 2.06 -4.41 -25.58
C GLY A 255 1.07 -3.25 -25.64
N LEU A 256 0.78 -2.60 -24.50
CA LEU A 256 -0.08 -1.41 -24.47
C LEU A 256 0.56 -0.24 -25.24
N ILE A 257 1.87 -0.02 -25.08
CA ILE A 257 2.63 0.95 -25.86
C ILE A 257 2.58 0.63 -27.36
N ALA A 258 2.75 -0.65 -27.72
CA ALA A 258 2.65 -1.10 -29.11
C ALA A 258 1.26 -0.81 -29.70
N LEU A 259 0.18 -1.03 -28.94
CA LEU A 259 -1.18 -0.67 -29.39
C LEU A 259 -1.35 0.83 -29.61
N ARG A 260 -0.81 1.68 -28.73
CA ARG A 260 -0.81 3.14 -28.93
C ARG A 260 -0.07 3.56 -30.20
N LYS A 261 0.95 2.80 -30.60
CA LYS A 261 1.74 2.99 -31.84
C LYS A 261 1.13 2.30 -33.07
N GLY A 262 -0.02 1.63 -32.95
CA GLY A 262 -0.66 0.88 -34.05
C GLY A 262 0.03 -0.44 -34.41
N GLN A 263 0.92 -0.94 -33.55
CA GLN A 263 1.73 -2.14 -33.77
C GLN A 263 1.01 -3.38 -33.20
N ILE A 264 -0.08 -3.80 -33.84
CA ILE A 264 -0.97 -4.86 -33.33
C ILE A 264 -0.23 -6.20 -33.16
N GLU A 265 0.59 -6.61 -34.14
CA GLU A 265 1.34 -7.87 -34.04
C GLU A 265 2.33 -7.89 -32.87
N GLU A 266 2.99 -6.76 -32.58
CA GLU A 266 3.88 -6.68 -31.42
C GLU A 266 3.12 -6.74 -30.10
N ALA A 267 1.92 -6.14 -30.04
CA ALA A 267 1.05 -6.23 -28.88
C ALA A 267 0.59 -7.67 -28.62
N LYS A 268 0.26 -8.42 -29.68
CA LYS A 268 -0.09 -9.85 -29.61
C LYS A 268 1.05 -10.68 -29.02
N GLN A 269 2.26 -10.51 -29.54
CA GLN A 269 3.44 -11.21 -29.03
C GLN A 269 3.74 -10.83 -27.58
N SER A 270 3.62 -9.55 -27.25
CA SER A 270 3.79 -9.05 -25.89
C SER A 270 2.80 -9.67 -24.91
N LEU A 271 1.54 -9.84 -25.28
CA LEU A 271 0.55 -10.50 -24.44
C LEU A 271 0.94 -11.95 -24.13
N LEU A 272 1.41 -12.71 -25.13
CA LEU A 272 1.87 -14.08 -24.91
C LEU A 272 3.11 -14.14 -24.00
N ARG A 273 4.06 -13.21 -24.17
CA ARG A 273 5.23 -13.10 -23.29
C ARG A 273 4.82 -12.77 -21.85
N ALA A 274 3.82 -11.91 -21.66
CA ALA A 274 3.26 -11.61 -20.33
C ALA A 274 2.62 -12.86 -19.69
N GLY A 275 1.89 -13.66 -20.48
CA GLY A 275 1.28 -14.93 -20.03
C GLY A 275 2.30 -16.03 -19.75
N ALA A 276 3.48 -15.99 -20.38
CA ALA A 276 4.57 -16.95 -20.17
C ALA A 276 5.36 -16.74 -18.86
N THR A 277 4.92 -15.84 -17.99
CA THR A 277 5.47 -15.64 -16.65
C THR A 277 5.47 -16.94 -15.83
N PRO A 278 6.49 -17.18 -14.96
CA PRO A 278 6.47 -18.30 -14.02
C PRO A 278 5.41 -18.14 -12.89
N GLY A 279 4.73 -16.99 -12.81
CA GLY A 279 3.84 -16.67 -11.70
C GLY A 279 4.56 -15.93 -10.57
N SER A 280 3.78 -15.47 -9.60
CA SER A 280 4.26 -14.79 -8.40
C SER A 280 3.18 -14.86 -7.33
N PRO A 281 3.49 -14.72 -6.02
CA PRO A 281 2.45 -14.73 -4.99
C PRO A 281 1.26 -13.79 -5.27
N GLN A 282 1.52 -12.64 -5.91
CA GLN A 282 0.48 -11.69 -6.31
C GLN A 282 -0.32 -12.19 -7.52
N LEU A 283 0.35 -12.62 -8.59
CA LEU A 283 -0.31 -13.08 -9.81
C LEU A 283 -1.07 -14.39 -9.59
N ASP A 284 -0.56 -15.24 -8.71
CA ASP A 284 -1.15 -16.54 -8.40
C ASP A 284 -2.46 -16.40 -7.62
N THR A 285 -2.62 -15.31 -6.86
CA THR A 285 -3.77 -15.04 -6.01
C THR A 285 -4.72 -14.02 -6.63
N ALA A 286 -4.27 -12.77 -6.84
CA ALA A 286 -5.10 -11.69 -7.39
C ALA A 286 -5.41 -11.90 -8.87
N GLY A 287 -4.46 -12.46 -9.61
CA GLY A 287 -4.55 -12.69 -11.05
C GLY A 287 -3.65 -11.77 -11.87
N PRO A 288 -3.50 -12.06 -13.16
CA PRO A 288 -2.73 -11.24 -14.08
C PRO A 288 -3.51 -10.03 -14.58
N SER A 289 -2.78 -9.03 -15.07
CA SER A 289 -3.39 -7.86 -15.69
C SER A 289 -4.11 -8.23 -16.99
N MET A 290 -5.33 -7.71 -17.15
CA MET A 290 -6.18 -7.98 -18.31
C MET A 290 -6.31 -6.78 -19.27
N GLY A 291 -5.66 -5.65 -19.00
CA GLY A 291 -5.79 -4.44 -19.83
C GLY A 291 -5.39 -4.65 -21.28
N LEU A 292 -4.19 -5.19 -21.53
CA LEU A 292 -3.74 -5.50 -22.88
C LEU A 292 -4.65 -6.52 -23.59
N ALA A 293 -5.12 -7.53 -22.88
CA ALA A 293 -6.05 -8.52 -23.44
C ALA A 293 -7.37 -7.87 -23.85
N LYS A 294 -7.92 -6.98 -23.00
CA LYS A 294 -9.14 -6.23 -23.30
C LYS A 294 -8.99 -5.38 -24.56
N GLU A 295 -7.92 -4.57 -24.64
CA GLU A 295 -7.71 -3.70 -25.83
C GLU A 295 -7.47 -4.51 -27.11
N LEU A 296 -6.86 -5.70 -27.03
CA LEU A 296 -6.73 -6.61 -28.17
C LEU A 296 -8.08 -7.19 -28.60
N LEU A 297 -8.97 -7.54 -27.66
CA LEU A 297 -10.34 -7.96 -27.98
C LEU A 297 -11.14 -6.83 -28.66
N GLU A 298 -10.99 -5.59 -28.20
CA GLU A 298 -11.61 -4.40 -28.83
C GLU A 298 -11.15 -4.20 -30.29
N LYS A 299 -9.97 -4.74 -30.64
CA LYS A 299 -9.43 -4.77 -32.00
C LYS A 299 -9.75 -6.04 -32.78
N GLY A 300 -10.52 -6.96 -32.21
CA GLY A 300 -10.93 -8.23 -32.84
C GLY A 300 -9.92 -9.38 -32.72
N GLU A 301 -8.84 -9.22 -31.95
CA GLU A 301 -7.78 -10.22 -31.80
C GLU A 301 -8.17 -11.28 -30.75
N GLN A 302 -9.14 -12.14 -31.07
CA GLN A 302 -9.69 -13.14 -30.13
C GLN A 302 -8.72 -14.30 -29.87
N ASP A 303 -8.11 -14.84 -30.92
CA ASP A 303 -7.28 -16.05 -30.83
C ASP A 303 -6.08 -15.88 -29.90
N ILE A 304 -5.45 -14.70 -29.93
CA ILE A 304 -4.31 -14.41 -29.07
C ILE A 304 -4.71 -14.34 -27.60
N VAL A 305 -5.91 -13.80 -27.32
CA VAL A 305 -6.42 -13.64 -25.96
C VAL A 305 -6.80 -15.00 -25.39
N LEU A 306 -7.40 -15.88 -26.20
CA LEU A 306 -7.65 -17.27 -25.80
C LEU A 306 -6.36 -18.03 -25.45
N GLN A 307 -5.28 -17.82 -26.22
CA GLN A 307 -3.97 -18.39 -25.92
C GLN A 307 -3.40 -17.83 -24.61
N TYR A 308 -3.52 -16.52 -24.39
CA TYR A 308 -3.10 -15.88 -23.16
C TYR A 308 -3.86 -16.41 -21.94
N LEU A 309 -5.19 -16.53 -21.98
CA LEU A 309 -5.99 -17.09 -20.89
C LEU A 309 -5.57 -18.53 -20.55
N LYS A 310 -5.20 -19.33 -21.56
CA LYS A 310 -4.64 -20.67 -21.36
C LYS A 310 -3.29 -20.63 -20.63
N LEU A 311 -2.43 -19.67 -20.95
CA LEU A 311 -1.16 -19.47 -20.24
C LEU A 311 -1.39 -19.05 -18.79
N CYS A 312 -2.32 -18.11 -18.55
CA CYS A 312 -2.69 -17.65 -17.21
C CYS A 312 -3.11 -18.78 -16.27
N ARG A 313 -3.80 -19.80 -16.79
CA ARG A 313 -4.23 -20.97 -16.00
C ARG A 313 -3.08 -21.71 -15.32
N ARG A 314 -1.85 -21.60 -15.83
CA ARG A 314 -0.68 -22.31 -15.29
C ARG A 314 -0.22 -21.76 -13.94
N PHE A 315 -0.50 -20.50 -13.64
CA PHE A 315 -0.05 -19.84 -12.42
C PHE A 315 -1.19 -19.26 -11.58
N TRP A 316 -2.27 -18.78 -12.20
CA TRP A 316 -3.35 -18.12 -11.47
C TRP A 316 -4.25 -19.14 -10.77
N THR A 317 -3.92 -19.46 -9.52
CA THR A 317 -4.67 -20.41 -8.67
C THR A 317 -5.97 -19.83 -8.12
N GLY A 318 -6.02 -18.52 -7.83
CA GLY A 318 -7.19 -17.80 -7.32
C GLY A 318 -8.21 -17.41 -8.40
N HIS A 319 -8.28 -18.15 -9.51
CA HIS A 319 -9.11 -17.75 -10.64
C HIS A 319 -10.60 -18.02 -10.44
N ASP A 320 -11.01 -18.89 -9.50
CA ASP A 320 -12.41 -19.16 -9.12
C ASP A 320 -13.38 -19.34 -10.31
N GLY A 321 -12.97 -20.09 -11.33
CA GLY A 321 -13.75 -20.31 -12.55
C GLY A 321 -13.76 -19.17 -13.58
N LYS A 322 -13.24 -17.97 -13.24
CA LYS A 322 -13.23 -16.79 -14.13
C LYS A 322 -12.59 -17.07 -15.49
N LEU A 323 -11.45 -17.78 -15.53
CA LEU A 323 -10.80 -18.13 -16.80
C LEU A 323 -11.69 -18.95 -17.73
N ASP A 324 -12.52 -19.84 -17.20
CA ASP A 324 -13.46 -20.64 -17.99
C ASP A 324 -14.60 -19.80 -18.54
N ASP A 325 -15.15 -18.92 -17.70
CA ASP A 325 -16.22 -18.00 -18.10
C ASP A 325 -15.74 -16.96 -19.12
N TRP A 326 -14.56 -16.38 -18.93
CA TRP A 326 -13.94 -15.45 -19.88
C TRP A 326 -13.62 -16.14 -21.19
N THR A 327 -13.10 -17.38 -21.16
CA THR A 327 -12.86 -18.17 -22.37
C THR A 327 -14.16 -18.40 -23.15
N ARG A 328 -15.28 -18.70 -22.47
CA ARG A 328 -16.59 -18.91 -23.11
C ARG A 328 -17.10 -17.62 -23.77
N GLN A 329 -16.99 -16.49 -23.06
CA GLN A 329 -17.39 -15.17 -23.57
C GLN A 329 -16.59 -14.75 -24.81
N VAL A 330 -15.25 -14.88 -24.76
CA VAL A 330 -14.38 -14.54 -25.91
C VAL A 330 -14.71 -15.40 -27.13
N LYS A 331 -14.95 -16.71 -26.96
CA LYS A 331 -15.36 -17.60 -28.05
C LYS A 331 -16.73 -17.24 -28.66
N ALA A 332 -17.59 -16.60 -27.88
CA ALA A 332 -18.88 -16.09 -28.35
C ALA A 332 -18.76 -14.70 -29.00
N GLY A 333 -17.54 -14.15 -29.11
CA GLY A 333 -17.28 -12.80 -29.64
C GLY A 333 -17.55 -11.67 -28.65
N ALA A 334 -17.75 -11.97 -27.37
CA ALA A 334 -17.94 -10.97 -26.33
C ALA A 334 -16.61 -10.55 -25.69
N ILE A 335 -16.55 -9.31 -25.18
CA ILE A 335 -15.46 -8.80 -24.37
C ILE A 335 -15.83 -9.00 -22.90
N PRO A 336 -15.12 -9.86 -22.14
CA PRO A 336 -15.45 -10.09 -20.75
C PRO A 336 -15.21 -8.85 -19.88
N GLU A 337 -16.04 -8.69 -18.85
CA GLU A 337 -15.77 -7.76 -17.76
C GLU A 337 -14.67 -8.35 -16.87
N PHE A 338 -13.43 -7.91 -17.09
CA PHE A 338 -12.25 -8.41 -16.38
C PHE A 338 -12.10 -7.86 -14.94
N GLY A 339 -12.91 -6.85 -14.57
CA GLY A 339 -12.80 -6.14 -13.29
C GLY A 339 -11.89 -4.91 -13.35
N SER A 340 -11.61 -4.31 -12.19
CA SER A 340 -10.95 -3.00 -12.06
C SER A 340 -9.42 -3.02 -12.23
N ASP A 341 -8.77 -4.18 -12.16
CA ASP A 341 -7.31 -4.29 -12.34
C ASP A 341 -6.95 -4.51 -13.80
N LEU A 342 -6.94 -3.40 -14.55
CA LEU A 342 -6.55 -3.36 -15.96
C LEU A 342 -5.05 -3.07 -16.16
N MET A 343 -4.26 -2.85 -15.10
CA MET A 343 -2.80 -2.76 -15.16
C MET A 343 -2.13 -3.23 -13.88
#